data_AF-A0A6A4ZU51-F1
#
_entry.id   AF-A0A6A4ZU51-F1
#
_cell.length_a   1.000
_cell.length_b   1.000
_cell.length_c   1.000
_cell.angle_alpha   90.00
_cell.angle_beta   90.00
_cell.angle_gamma   90.00
#
_symmetry.space_group_name_H-M   'P 1'
#
loop_
_entity.id
_entity.type
_entity.pdbx_description
1 polymer ?
#
loop_
_entity_poly.entity_id
_entity_poly.type
_entity_poly.pdbx_seq_one_letter_code
_entity_poly.pdbx_strand_id
1 'polypeptide(L)'
;DRTEIGSKGVNVSGGQKARISLARAAYSEADIFILDSPLSAVDAIVQNEIFTKCFLGLLRNKTIFLVTHSPEIIASPYVDRTIEVKDGQLIEVINTDKQDADILIPAYKARNLSSDVVELEEAVSDDASAPLQYMDGLISPSLKSPFGANVEEHMFTPFDENQPQTYNENDTRGKLVVAEERESGRVSQEVFLAYFNAVGGWTTVLTIMAIQCLWQGLQVASDLWLSAWTSTGATLTTDEFQAHAQLNISVYSALAIGSS
;
A
#
# COMPACT_ATOMS: atom_id res chain seq x y z
N ASP A 1 16.79 15.72 5.96
CA ASP A 1 15.57 16.17 5.26
C ASP A 1 14.41 15.24 5.54
N ARG A 2 13.30 15.81 6.04
CA ARG A 2 12.04 15.11 6.34
C ARG A 2 11.02 15.46 5.27
N THR A 3 11.21 14.93 4.07
CA THR A 3 10.26 15.11 2.97
C THR A 3 9.54 13.79 2.77
N GLU A 4 8.21 13.78 2.90
CA GLU A 4 7.43 12.61 2.56
C GLU A 4 7.63 12.28 1.08
N ILE A 5 7.86 11.02 0.80
CA ILE A 5 7.99 10.52 -0.57
C ILE A 5 6.59 10.14 -1.04
N GLY A 6 6.10 10.82 -2.08
CA GLY A 6 4.76 10.56 -2.62
C GLY A 6 4.64 9.14 -3.17
N SER A 7 3.41 8.68 -3.45
CA SER A 7 3.16 7.30 -3.90
C SER A 7 4.09 6.90 -5.05
N LYS A 8 4.79 5.76 -4.93
CA LYS A 8 5.79 5.26 -5.90
C LYS A 8 6.99 6.21 -6.15
N GLY A 9 7.27 7.12 -5.22
CA GLY A 9 8.36 8.07 -5.30
C GLY A 9 8.21 9.11 -6.41
N VAL A 10 6.98 9.57 -6.69
CA VAL A 10 6.72 10.55 -7.77
C VAL A 10 7.54 11.84 -7.63
N ASN A 11 7.89 12.22 -6.40
CA ASN A 11 8.66 13.42 -6.09
C ASN A 11 10.19 13.24 -6.09
N VAL A 12 10.67 12.07 -6.54
CA VAL A 12 12.09 11.69 -6.51
C VAL A 12 12.60 11.48 -7.93
N SER A 13 13.76 12.05 -8.28
CA SER A 13 14.37 11.85 -9.60
C SER A 13 14.86 10.41 -9.79
N GLY A 14 15.07 9.97 -11.03
CA GLY A 14 15.54 8.61 -11.33
C GLY A 14 16.84 8.25 -10.58
N GLY A 15 17.84 9.13 -10.63
CA GLY A 15 19.10 8.94 -9.90
C GLY A 15 18.94 8.96 -8.38
N GLN A 16 18.01 9.76 -7.85
CA GLN A 16 17.70 9.72 -6.42
C GLN A 16 17.03 8.39 -6.03
N LYS A 17 16.09 7.86 -6.82
CA LYS A 17 15.49 6.53 -6.59
C LYS A 17 16.53 5.43 -6.60
N ALA A 18 17.47 5.48 -7.56
CA ALA A 18 18.57 4.54 -7.66
C ALA A 18 19.44 4.55 -6.38
N ARG A 19 19.82 5.75 -5.90
CA ARG A 19 20.60 5.90 -4.67
C ARG A 19 19.86 5.44 -3.42
N ILE A 20 18.56 5.73 -3.30
CA ILE A 20 17.73 5.24 -2.17
C ILE A 20 17.64 3.71 -2.21
N SER A 21 17.43 3.12 -3.39
CA SER A 21 17.38 1.66 -3.53
C SER A 21 18.73 1.01 -3.18
N LEU A 22 19.84 1.61 -3.62
CA LEU A 22 21.18 1.14 -3.28
C LEU A 22 21.47 1.28 -1.78
N ALA A 23 21.10 2.42 -1.17
CA ALA A 23 21.22 2.61 0.26
C ALA A 23 20.44 1.55 1.02
N ARG A 24 19.17 1.28 0.64
CA ARG A 24 18.36 0.22 1.24
C ARG A 24 19.04 -1.14 1.14
N ALA A 25 19.67 -1.46 0.01
CA ALA A 25 20.47 -2.68 -0.10
C ALA A 25 21.65 -2.63 0.88
N ALA A 26 22.48 -1.59 0.87
CA ALA A 26 23.65 -1.49 1.75
C ALA A 26 23.32 -1.52 3.26
N TYR A 27 22.13 -1.08 3.65
CA TYR A 27 21.62 -1.21 5.03
C TYR A 27 21.07 -2.61 5.35
N SER A 28 20.80 -3.45 4.34
CA SER A 28 20.51 -4.86 4.58
C SER A 28 21.81 -5.57 4.91
N GLU A 29 21.86 -6.24 6.05
CA GLU A 29 23.05 -6.95 6.56
C GLU A 29 23.35 -8.24 5.78
N ALA A 30 23.23 -8.20 4.45
CA ALA A 30 23.49 -9.33 3.57
C ALA A 30 24.99 -9.60 3.44
N ASP A 31 25.34 -10.85 3.20
CA ASP A 31 26.70 -11.24 2.85
C ASP A 31 26.96 -11.14 1.34
N ILE A 32 25.91 -11.32 0.53
CA ILE A 32 25.95 -11.31 -0.94
C ILE A 32 24.97 -10.27 -1.46
N PHE A 33 25.47 -9.39 -2.34
CA PHE A 33 24.70 -8.34 -3.00
C PHE A 33 24.60 -8.65 -4.49
N ILE A 34 23.37 -8.74 -5.00
CA ILE A 34 23.11 -8.87 -6.45
C ILE A 34 22.50 -7.54 -6.91
N LEU A 35 23.26 -6.81 -7.72
CA LEU A 35 22.91 -5.44 -8.11
C LEU A 35 22.75 -5.36 -9.62
N ASP A 36 21.52 -5.12 -10.08
CA ASP A 36 21.22 -4.92 -11.50
C ASP A 36 21.26 -3.44 -11.89
N SER A 37 22.32 -3.03 -12.58
CA SER A 37 22.52 -1.68 -13.13
C SER A 37 22.22 -0.53 -12.13
N PRO A 38 22.69 -0.61 -10.86
CA PRO A 38 22.29 0.30 -9.78
C PRO A 38 22.71 1.77 -10.01
N LEU A 39 23.69 2.02 -10.88
CA LEU A 39 24.26 3.36 -11.12
C LEU A 39 23.87 3.96 -12.48
N SER A 40 23.05 3.26 -13.28
CA SER A 40 22.67 3.66 -14.64
C SER A 40 21.96 5.02 -14.75
N ALA A 41 21.22 5.40 -13.71
CA ALA A 41 20.45 6.65 -13.66
C ALA A 41 21.20 7.80 -12.95
N VAL A 42 22.48 7.60 -12.63
CA VAL A 42 23.32 8.53 -11.86
C VAL A 42 24.40 9.11 -12.79
N ASP A 43 24.80 10.36 -12.56
CA ASP A 43 25.89 10.98 -13.32
C ASP A 43 27.25 10.35 -13.00
N ALA A 44 28.22 10.48 -13.91
CA ALA A 44 29.52 9.83 -13.79
C ALA A 44 30.31 10.22 -12.52
N ILE A 45 30.20 11.47 -12.06
CA ILE A 45 30.91 11.95 -10.86
C ILE A 45 30.36 11.24 -9.62
N VAL A 46 29.04 11.27 -9.45
CA VAL A 46 28.37 10.60 -8.33
C VAL A 46 28.50 9.08 -8.44
N GLN A 47 28.49 8.53 -9.64
CA GLN A 47 28.73 7.11 -9.88
C GLN A 47 30.11 6.68 -9.35
N ASN A 48 31.16 7.44 -9.66
CA ASN A 48 32.52 7.18 -9.16
C ASN A 48 32.57 7.32 -7.63
N GLU A 49 31.95 8.36 -7.08
CA GLU A 49 31.86 8.54 -5.62
C GLU A 49 31.18 7.35 -4.93
N ILE A 50 30.08 6.84 -5.49
CA ILE A 50 29.38 5.66 -4.98
C ILE A 50 30.27 4.41 -5.11
N PHE A 51 30.90 4.21 -6.26
CA PHE A 51 31.79 3.07 -6.48
C PHE A 51 32.91 3.03 -5.44
N THR A 52 33.60 4.16 -5.24
CA THR A 52 34.71 4.28 -4.30
C THR A 52 34.27 4.19 -2.84
N LYS A 53 33.22 4.91 -2.44
CA LYS A 53 32.82 4.98 -1.01
C LYS A 53 31.95 3.82 -0.58
N CYS A 54 31.04 3.37 -1.43
CA CYS A 54 30.09 2.30 -1.11
C CYS A 54 30.67 0.93 -1.43
N PHE A 55 31.04 0.66 -2.68
CA PHE A 55 31.48 -0.69 -3.06
C PHE A 55 32.87 -1.02 -2.53
N LEU A 56 33.85 -0.12 -2.74
CA LEU A 56 35.22 -0.33 -2.28
C LEU A 56 35.43 0.02 -0.78
N GLY A 57 34.50 0.75 -0.19
CA GLY A 57 34.55 1.17 1.22
C GLY A 57 33.61 0.37 2.11
N LEU A 58 32.34 0.77 2.14
CA LEU A 58 31.32 0.21 3.03
C LEU A 58 31.10 -1.31 2.84
N LEU A 59 31.07 -1.76 1.59
CA LEU A 59 30.80 -3.14 1.21
C LEU A 59 32.07 -3.95 0.88
N ARG A 60 33.26 -3.45 1.23
CA ARG A 60 34.56 -4.04 0.83
C ARG A 60 34.73 -5.51 1.22
N ASN A 61 34.12 -5.93 2.33
CA ASN A 61 34.23 -7.29 2.89
C ASN A 61 33.02 -8.16 2.48
N LYS A 62 32.18 -7.69 1.58
CA LYS A 62 30.95 -8.36 1.14
C LYS A 62 31.13 -8.83 -0.31
N THR A 63 30.42 -9.89 -0.68
CA THR A 63 30.42 -10.36 -2.08
C THR A 63 29.44 -9.52 -2.90
N ILE A 64 29.91 -8.91 -3.98
CA ILE A 64 29.08 -8.06 -4.85
C ILE A 64 29.06 -8.66 -6.26
N PHE A 65 27.89 -9.08 -6.72
CA PHE A 65 27.62 -9.40 -8.11
C PHE A 65 26.94 -8.18 -8.75
N LEU A 66 27.70 -7.45 -9.58
CA LEU A 66 27.24 -6.21 -10.19
C LEU A 66 27.03 -6.41 -11.70
N VAL A 67 25.79 -6.20 -12.15
CA VAL A 67 25.50 -6.02 -13.58
C VAL A 67 25.61 -4.54 -13.90
N THR A 68 26.44 -4.19 -14.89
CA THR A 68 26.64 -2.80 -15.30
C THR A 68 27.01 -2.72 -16.77
N HIS A 69 26.66 -1.59 -17.40
CA HIS A 69 27.11 -1.24 -18.75
C HIS A 69 28.14 -0.10 -18.73
N SER A 70 28.60 0.33 -17.55
CA SER A 70 29.52 1.46 -17.40
C SER A 70 30.97 1.04 -17.70
N PRO A 71 31.60 1.56 -18.77
CA PRO A 71 32.95 1.17 -19.15
C PRO A 71 33.98 1.51 -18.08
N GLU A 72 33.78 2.60 -17.33
CA GLU A 72 34.70 3.05 -16.27
C GLU A 72 34.78 2.05 -15.12
N ILE A 73 33.63 1.48 -14.72
CA ILE A 73 33.59 0.44 -13.68
C ILE A 73 34.16 -0.87 -14.22
N ILE A 74 33.80 -1.23 -15.46
CA ILE A 74 34.26 -2.49 -16.09
C ILE A 74 35.79 -2.49 -16.27
N ALA A 75 36.37 -1.37 -16.66
CA ALA A 75 37.82 -1.22 -16.84
C ALA A 75 38.57 -0.92 -15.52
N SER A 76 37.86 -0.87 -14.39
CA SER A 76 38.45 -0.51 -13.10
C SER A 76 39.38 -1.61 -12.60
N PRO A 77 40.60 -1.28 -12.13
CA PRO A 77 41.55 -2.27 -11.61
C PRO A 77 41.10 -2.91 -10.28
N TYR A 78 40.04 -2.38 -9.66
CA TYR A 78 39.50 -2.87 -8.40
C TYR A 78 38.48 -4.02 -8.57
N VAL A 79 38.07 -4.32 -9.81
CA VAL A 79 37.16 -5.42 -10.11
C VAL A 79 37.95 -6.73 -10.14
N ASP A 80 37.50 -7.71 -9.35
CA ASP A 80 38.10 -9.05 -9.27
C ASP A 80 37.94 -9.85 -10.57
N ARG A 81 36.72 -9.87 -11.12
CA ARG A 81 36.35 -10.67 -12.28
C ARG A 81 35.32 -9.94 -13.12
N THR A 82 35.48 -10.00 -14.42
CA THR A 82 34.53 -9.46 -15.39
C THR A 82 34.02 -10.60 -16.25
N ILE A 83 32.70 -10.67 -16.42
CA ILE A 83 32.07 -11.66 -17.30
C ILE A 83 31.34 -10.88 -18.39
N GLU A 84 31.81 -10.99 -19.62
CA GLU A 84 31.16 -10.41 -20.80
C GLU A 84 30.16 -11.41 -21.37
N VAL A 85 28.91 -10.97 -21.58
CA VAL A 85 27.88 -11.76 -22.24
C VAL A 85 27.76 -11.28 -23.69
N LYS A 86 28.11 -12.12 -24.65
CA LYS A 86 28.05 -11.80 -26.09
C LYS A 86 27.39 -12.93 -26.87
N ASP A 87 26.34 -12.62 -27.63
CA ASP A 87 25.58 -13.58 -28.44
C ASP A 87 25.09 -14.82 -27.65
N GLY A 88 24.72 -14.62 -26.38
CA GLY A 88 24.31 -15.68 -25.46
C GLY A 88 25.45 -16.57 -24.94
N GLN A 89 26.71 -16.24 -25.25
CA GLN A 89 27.90 -16.89 -24.72
C GLN A 89 28.54 -16.04 -23.61
N LEU A 90 29.13 -16.72 -22.62
CA LEU A 90 29.83 -16.12 -21.50
C LEU A 90 31.33 -16.15 -21.78
N ILE A 91 31.96 -14.98 -21.76
CA ILE A 91 33.41 -14.81 -21.87
C ILE A 91 33.90 -14.26 -20.53
N GLU A 92 34.56 -15.10 -19.73
CA GLU A 92 35.14 -14.69 -18.46
C GLU A 92 36.54 -14.07 -18.68
N VAL A 93 36.75 -12.88 -18.13
CA VAL A 93 38.04 -12.22 -18.04
C VAL A 93 38.38 -12.04 -16.57
N ILE A 94 39.38 -12.78 -16.10
CA ILE A 94 39.92 -12.65 -14.74
C ILE A 94 40.94 -11.53 -14.76
N ASN A 95 40.78 -10.55 -13.86
CA ASN A 95 41.76 -9.48 -13.73
C ASN A 95 42.96 -9.97 -12.91
N THR A 96 44.09 -10.22 -13.57
CA THR A 96 45.33 -10.68 -12.92
C THR A 96 46.12 -9.56 -12.24
N ASP A 97 45.88 -8.30 -12.63
CA ASP A 97 46.57 -7.11 -12.10
C ASP A 97 45.66 -6.32 -11.15
N LYS A 98 44.91 -7.03 -10.30
CA LYS A 98 43.98 -6.40 -9.35
C LYS A 98 44.76 -5.51 -8.37
N GLN A 99 44.26 -4.29 -8.18
CA GLN A 99 44.72 -3.40 -7.12
C GLN A 99 43.75 -3.45 -5.94
N ASP A 100 44.28 -3.45 -4.73
CA ASP A 100 43.47 -3.24 -3.53
C ASP A 100 43.22 -1.74 -3.34
N ALA A 101 41.97 -1.38 -3.08
CA ALA A 101 41.59 0.00 -2.85
C ALA A 101 41.99 0.44 -1.42
N ASP A 102 42.56 1.64 -1.30
CA ASP A 102 42.79 2.26 0.01
C ASP A 102 41.47 2.46 0.77
N ILE A 103 41.51 2.25 2.09
CA ILE A 103 40.35 2.44 2.96
C ILE A 103 40.08 3.94 3.12
N LEU A 104 39.28 4.50 2.22
CA LEU A 104 38.92 5.92 2.23
C LEU A 104 37.89 6.28 3.32
N ILE A 105 37.13 5.29 3.78
CA ILE A 105 36.18 5.44 4.89
C ILE A 105 36.43 4.28 5.87
N PRO A 106 36.96 4.52 7.07
CA PRO A 106 37.00 3.48 8.09
C PRO A 106 35.56 3.05 8.40
N ALA A 107 35.34 1.74 8.55
CA ALA A 107 34.05 1.25 9.01
C ALA A 107 33.66 2.00 10.28
N TYR A 108 32.45 2.55 10.33
CA TYR A 108 31.98 3.24 11.53
C TYR A 108 32.05 2.25 12.69
N LYS A 109 32.84 2.58 13.72
CA LYS A 109 32.95 1.78 14.93
C LYS A 109 31.56 1.72 15.55
N ALA A 110 30.99 0.52 15.68
CA ALA A 110 29.76 0.34 16.44
C ALA A 110 29.98 0.98 17.83
N ARG A 111 29.06 1.84 18.29
CA ARG A 111 29.13 2.36 19.66
C ARG A 111 28.95 1.16 20.58
N ASN A 112 30.03 0.77 21.25
CA ASN A 112 29.97 -0.22 22.32
C ASN A 112 29.03 0.32 23.41
N LEU A 113 27.84 -0.27 23.54
CA LEU A 113 26.90 0.03 24.63
C LEU A 113 27.38 -0.55 25.98
N SER A 114 28.51 -1.23 26.02
CA SER A 114 28.99 -1.92 27.21
C SER A 114 29.67 -1.03 28.26
N SER A 115 29.88 0.28 28.03
CA SER A 115 30.51 1.14 29.07
C SER A 115 29.53 1.84 30.00
N ASP A 116 28.25 1.95 29.65
CA ASP A 116 27.29 2.78 30.39
C ASP A 116 26.26 1.96 31.21
N VAL A 117 26.35 0.62 31.19
CA VAL A 117 25.44 -0.28 31.95
C VAL A 117 25.99 -0.65 33.34
N VAL A 118 27.21 -0.25 33.70
CA VAL A 118 27.87 -0.65 34.97
C VAL A 118 27.26 0.03 36.22
N GLU A 119 26.30 0.95 36.09
CA GLU A 119 25.78 1.71 37.24
C GLU A 119 24.38 1.31 37.76
N LEU A 120 23.78 0.22 37.25
CA LEU A 120 22.40 -0.18 37.62
C LEU A 120 22.24 -1.59 38.22
N GLU A 121 23.32 -2.30 38.58
CA GLU A 121 23.27 -3.66 39.15
C GLU A 121 23.18 -3.75 40.69
N GLU A 122 22.80 -2.68 41.41
CA GLU A 122 22.47 -2.76 42.85
C GLU A 122 20.96 -2.70 43.10
N ALA A 123 20.20 -3.61 42.49
CA ALA A 123 18.96 -4.15 43.06
C ALA A 123 18.29 -5.08 42.05
N VAL A 124 18.40 -6.40 42.23
CA VAL A 124 17.27 -7.35 42.27
C VAL A 124 17.84 -8.75 42.52
N SER A 125 17.19 -9.43 43.46
CA SER A 125 17.47 -10.74 44.04
C SER A 125 17.47 -11.92 43.07
N ASP A 126 18.52 -12.73 43.20
CA ASP A 126 18.55 -14.20 43.31
C ASP A 126 17.20 -14.94 43.12
N ASP A 127 16.88 -15.38 41.88
CA ASP A 127 16.26 -16.69 41.57
C ASP A 127 16.14 -16.93 40.04
N ALA A 128 16.24 -18.21 39.66
CA ALA A 128 15.85 -18.83 38.38
C ALA A 128 16.70 -18.56 37.11
N SER A 129 17.58 -19.52 36.83
CA SER A 129 18.14 -19.84 35.52
C SER A 129 17.04 -20.12 34.47
N ALA A 130 16.84 -19.19 33.54
CA ALA A 130 16.11 -19.43 32.29
C ALA A 130 17.07 -19.16 31.10
N PRO A 131 17.29 -20.11 30.18
CA PRO A 131 18.02 -19.81 28.95
C PRO A 131 17.16 -18.85 28.13
N LEU A 132 17.69 -17.66 27.82
CA LEU A 132 17.09 -16.75 26.87
C LEU A 132 17.07 -17.41 25.49
N GLN A 133 15.94 -18.03 25.19
CA GLN A 133 15.62 -18.54 23.87
C GLN A 133 15.42 -17.33 22.96
N TYR A 134 16.49 -16.93 22.28
CA TYR A 134 16.47 -15.82 21.34
C TYR A 134 15.44 -16.12 20.25
N MET A 135 14.53 -15.18 20.07
CA MET A 135 13.41 -15.26 19.16
C MET A 135 13.93 -15.35 17.72
N ASP A 136 13.74 -16.52 17.09
CA ASP A 136 13.89 -16.76 15.65
C ASP A 136 12.78 -16.01 14.89
N GLY A 137 12.93 -14.70 14.79
CA GLY A 137 11.90 -13.77 14.31
C GLY A 137 12.17 -13.12 12.96
N LEU A 138 13.18 -13.54 12.18
CA LEU A 138 13.47 -12.92 10.89
C LEU A 138 13.41 -13.93 9.74
N ILE A 139 12.33 -13.78 8.97
CA ILE A 139 12.03 -14.49 7.74
C ILE A 139 12.95 -13.98 6.63
N SER A 140 14.03 -14.72 6.38
CA SER A 140 14.65 -14.90 5.05
C SER A 140 15.58 -16.11 5.12
N PRO A 141 15.42 -17.14 4.27
CA PRO A 141 16.30 -18.29 4.25
C PRO A 141 17.60 -17.88 3.56
N SER A 142 18.46 -17.13 4.25
CA SER A 142 19.82 -16.92 3.78
C SER A 142 20.68 -18.04 4.33
N LEU A 143 21.25 -18.85 3.45
CA LEU A 143 22.24 -19.88 3.78
C LEU A 143 23.31 -19.26 4.68
N LYS A 144 23.46 -19.82 5.90
CA LYS A 144 24.57 -19.47 6.79
C LYS A 144 25.89 -19.58 6.00
N SER A 145 26.67 -18.50 6.00
CA SER A 145 27.99 -18.48 5.40
C SER A 145 28.86 -19.61 6.00
N PRO A 146 29.59 -20.39 5.18
CA PRO A 146 30.52 -21.40 5.66
C PRO A 146 31.79 -20.81 6.30
N PHE A 147 31.98 -19.49 6.26
CA PHE A 147 33.07 -18.81 6.97
C PHE A 147 32.65 -18.49 8.39
N GLY A 148 33.28 -19.19 9.35
CA GLY A 148 33.18 -18.84 10.77
C GLY A 148 33.87 -17.51 11.03
N ALA A 149 33.12 -16.41 10.97
CA ALA A 149 33.57 -15.15 11.56
C ALA A 149 33.53 -15.31 13.09
N ASN A 150 34.64 -15.04 13.78
CA ASN A 150 34.62 -14.85 15.23
C ASN A 150 33.80 -13.58 15.51
N VAL A 151 32.53 -13.75 15.85
CA VAL A 151 31.58 -12.68 16.20
C VAL A 151 31.86 -12.24 17.63
N GLU A 152 33.05 -11.69 17.88
CA GLU A 152 33.41 -11.09 19.18
C GLU A 152 33.29 -9.55 19.15
N GLU A 153 33.09 -8.97 17.96
CA GLU A 153 32.60 -7.60 17.80
C GLU A 153 31.10 -7.64 17.52
N HIS A 154 30.31 -7.15 18.47
CA HIS A 154 28.88 -6.94 18.29
C HIS A 154 28.66 -6.03 17.07
N MET A 155 28.29 -6.63 15.92
CA MET A 155 27.86 -5.95 14.69
C MET A 155 26.50 -5.25 14.85
N PHE A 156 26.11 -4.90 16.06
CA PHE A 156 24.79 -4.39 16.37
C PHE A 156 24.91 -2.97 16.92
N THR A 157 24.05 -2.08 16.43
CA THR A 157 23.69 -0.86 17.18
C THR A 157 22.49 -1.24 18.05
N PRO A 158 22.63 -1.33 19.38
CA PRO A 158 21.50 -1.69 20.21
C PRO A 158 20.46 -0.57 20.17
N PHE A 159 19.19 -0.96 20.04
CA PHE A 159 18.08 -0.04 20.22
C PHE A 159 17.95 0.24 21.72
N ASP A 160 18.26 1.46 22.12
CA ASP A 160 18.07 1.96 23.48
C ASP A 160 16.71 2.65 23.54
N GLU A 161 15.77 2.09 24.29
CA GLU A 161 14.41 2.61 24.46
C GLU A 161 14.39 3.98 25.14
N ASN A 162 15.50 4.36 25.81
CA ASN A 162 15.68 5.66 26.47
C ASN A 162 16.52 6.66 25.66
N GLN A 163 16.83 6.38 24.38
CA GLN A 163 17.45 7.40 23.53
C GLN A 163 16.53 8.62 23.38
N PRO A 164 17.04 9.85 23.54
CA PRO A 164 16.25 11.04 23.21
C PRO A 164 15.85 10.91 21.75
N GLN A 165 14.53 10.84 21.49
CA GLN A 165 14.03 10.67 20.13
C GLN A 165 14.63 11.76 19.25
N THR A 166 15.53 11.38 18.35
CA THR A 166 16.17 12.29 17.39
C THR A 166 15.15 12.82 16.36
N TYR A 167 13.91 12.31 16.42
CA TYR A 167 12.81 12.67 15.56
C TYR A 167 11.53 12.90 16.36
N ASN A 168 10.70 13.82 15.87
CA ASN A 168 9.39 14.11 16.43
C ASN A 168 8.37 13.66 15.39
N GLU A 169 7.64 12.57 15.66
CA GLU A 169 6.59 12.06 14.77
C GLU A 169 5.45 13.07 14.54
N ASN A 170 5.33 14.08 15.42
CA ASN A 170 4.28 15.09 15.33
C ASN A 170 4.64 16.28 14.40
N ASP A 171 5.81 16.28 13.75
CA ASP A 171 6.21 17.33 12.82
C ASP A 171 5.55 17.12 11.44
N THR A 172 4.57 17.96 11.09
CA THR A 172 3.79 17.87 9.84
C THR A 172 4.50 18.46 8.61
N ARG A 173 5.68 19.07 8.79
CA ARG A 173 6.45 19.63 7.66
C ARG A 173 6.93 18.51 6.74
N GLY A 174 6.56 18.60 5.47
CA GLY A 174 6.97 17.65 4.43
C GLY A 174 5.97 16.54 4.13
N LYS A 175 4.81 16.50 4.79
CA LYS A 175 3.74 15.52 4.52
C LYS A 175 3.00 15.83 3.21
N LEU A 176 3.08 14.94 2.23
CA LEU A 176 2.42 14.96 0.92
C LEU A 176 1.15 14.10 0.87
N VAL A 177 1.02 13.07 1.72
CA VAL A 177 -0.17 12.22 1.76
C VAL A 177 -1.08 12.70 2.88
N VAL A 178 -2.20 13.30 2.47
CA VAL A 178 -3.31 13.60 3.37
C VAL A 178 -3.95 12.27 3.78
N ALA A 179 -3.95 11.97 5.08
CA ALA A 179 -4.69 10.82 5.57
C ALA A 179 -6.17 11.07 5.30
N GLU A 180 -6.85 10.14 4.62
CA GLU A 180 -8.29 10.25 4.40
C GLU A 180 -9.00 10.26 5.75
N GLU A 181 -9.56 11.41 6.11
CA GLU A 181 -10.35 11.56 7.31
C GLU A 181 -11.72 10.95 7.05
N ARG A 182 -11.92 9.72 7.52
CA ARG A 182 -13.22 9.05 7.46
C ARG A 182 -14.07 9.60 8.58
N GLU A 183 -14.94 10.56 8.28
CA GLU A 183 -15.95 10.98 9.24
C GLU A 183 -16.90 9.82 9.56
N SER A 184 -16.82 9.30 10.78
CA SER A 184 -17.77 8.34 11.33
C SER A 184 -18.87 9.11 12.07
N GLY A 185 -19.96 9.43 11.38
CA GLY A 185 -21.04 10.23 11.94
C GLY A 185 -22.33 10.18 11.13
N ARG A 186 -23.35 10.92 11.58
CA ARG A 186 -24.62 11.06 10.87
C ARG A 186 -24.41 11.94 9.64
N VAL A 187 -24.73 11.43 8.46
CA VAL A 187 -24.58 12.15 7.18
C VAL A 187 -25.30 13.50 7.24
N SER A 188 -24.63 14.57 6.78
CA SER A 188 -25.20 15.92 6.79
C SER A 188 -26.44 16.01 5.90
N GLN A 189 -27.41 16.83 6.30
CA GLN A 189 -28.64 17.05 5.51
C GLN A 189 -28.35 17.63 4.12
N GLU A 190 -27.22 18.31 3.96
CA GLU A 190 -26.75 18.83 2.69
C GLU A 190 -26.46 17.73 1.68
N VAL A 191 -25.82 16.62 2.10
CA VAL A 191 -25.58 15.47 1.22
C VAL A 191 -26.90 14.82 0.79
N PHE A 192 -27.88 14.76 1.69
CA PHE A 192 -29.22 14.29 1.33
C PHE A 192 -29.91 15.20 0.31
N LEU A 193 -29.82 16.53 0.47
CA LEU A 193 -30.39 17.48 -0.47
C LEU A 193 -29.66 17.47 -1.82
N ALA A 194 -28.33 17.30 -1.83
CA ALA A 194 -27.55 17.15 -3.05
C ALA A 194 -27.96 15.88 -3.81
N TYR A 195 -28.14 14.76 -3.12
CA TYR A 195 -28.65 13.52 -3.70
C TYR A 195 -30.08 13.68 -4.21
N PHE A 196 -30.96 14.32 -3.42
CA PHE A 196 -32.34 14.60 -3.81
C PHE A 196 -32.42 15.44 -5.09
N ASN A 197 -31.61 16.50 -5.20
CA ASN A 197 -31.54 17.33 -6.40
C ASN A 197 -30.95 16.55 -7.60
N ALA A 198 -29.95 15.69 -7.38
CA ALA A 198 -29.36 14.86 -8.41
C ALA A 198 -30.33 13.81 -8.99
N VAL A 199 -31.22 13.27 -8.15
CA VAL A 199 -32.29 12.35 -8.57
C VAL A 199 -33.37 13.06 -9.40
N GLY A 200 -33.42 14.40 -9.36
CA GLY A 200 -34.37 15.23 -10.10
C GLY A 200 -35.27 16.07 -9.20
N GLY A 201 -35.06 16.05 -7.88
CA GLY A 201 -35.66 16.97 -6.92
C GLY A 201 -37.19 16.88 -6.87
N TRP A 202 -37.84 18.02 -6.67
CA TRP A 202 -39.28 18.08 -6.40
C TRP A 202 -40.14 17.62 -7.59
N THR A 203 -39.67 17.76 -8.82
CA THR A 203 -40.41 17.31 -10.00
C THR A 203 -40.61 15.80 -9.98
N THR A 204 -39.58 15.03 -9.61
CA THR A 204 -39.68 13.57 -9.48
C THR A 204 -40.65 13.14 -8.38
N VAL A 205 -40.65 13.83 -7.24
CA VAL A 205 -41.60 13.59 -6.15
C VAL A 205 -43.03 13.84 -6.63
N LEU A 206 -43.27 14.95 -7.33
CA LEU A 206 -44.60 15.25 -7.88
C LEU A 206 -45.04 14.24 -8.93
N THR A 207 -44.13 13.77 -9.79
CA THR A 207 -44.44 12.73 -10.78
C THR A 207 -44.79 11.41 -10.11
N ILE A 208 -44.02 10.98 -9.11
CA ILE A 208 -44.31 9.75 -8.34
C ILE A 208 -45.65 9.92 -7.60
N MET A 209 -45.88 11.05 -6.95
CA MET A 209 -47.13 11.33 -6.25
C MET A 209 -48.33 11.32 -7.19
N ALA A 210 -48.21 11.89 -8.40
CA ALA A 210 -49.27 11.86 -9.40
C ALA A 210 -49.58 10.43 -9.86
N ILE A 211 -48.55 9.61 -10.10
CA ILE A 211 -48.73 8.20 -10.46
C ILE A 211 -49.41 7.43 -9.31
N GLN A 212 -49.01 7.68 -8.06
CA GLN A 212 -49.61 7.05 -6.88
C GLN A 212 -51.07 7.46 -6.68
N CYS A 213 -51.40 8.74 -6.87
CA CYS A 213 -52.78 9.22 -6.80
C CYS A 213 -53.65 8.61 -7.91
N LEU A 214 -53.12 8.48 -9.14
CA LEU A 214 -53.84 7.86 -10.25
C LEU A 214 -54.11 6.37 -9.95
N TRP A 215 -53.10 5.65 -9.48
CA TRP A 215 -53.21 4.25 -9.08
C TRP A 215 -54.27 4.06 -7.98
N GLN A 216 -54.20 4.86 -6.91
CA GLN A 216 -55.18 4.82 -5.82
C GLN A 216 -56.60 5.17 -6.30
N GLY A 217 -56.71 6.13 -7.22
CA GLY A 217 -57.99 6.54 -7.81
C GLY A 217 -58.65 5.42 -8.62
N LEU A 218 -57.88 4.69 -9.43
CA LEU A 218 -58.37 3.54 -10.19
C LEU A 218 -58.82 2.40 -9.27
N GLN A 219 -58.10 2.16 -8.18
CA GLN A 219 -58.47 1.16 -7.19
C GLN A 219 -59.83 1.49 -6.53
N VAL A 220 -60.00 2.73 -6.04
CA VAL A 220 -61.27 3.17 -5.44
C VAL A 220 -62.41 3.16 -6.46
N ALA A 221 -62.15 3.55 -7.70
CA ALA A 221 -63.15 3.49 -8.77
C ALA A 221 -63.60 2.06 -9.07
N SER A 222 -62.68 1.09 -9.06
CA SER A 222 -63.00 -0.35 -9.19
C SER A 222 -63.92 -0.83 -8.08
N ASP A 223 -63.61 -0.46 -6.83
CA ASP A 223 -64.41 -0.84 -5.65
C ASP A 223 -65.80 -0.20 -5.66
N LEU A 224 -65.89 1.09 -5.99
CA LEU A 224 -67.17 1.81 -6.11
C LEU A 224 -68.03 1.26 -7.25
N TRP A 225 -67.41 0.92 -8.39
CA TRP A 225 -68.11 0.32 -9.52
C TRP A 225 -68.70 -1.05 -9.15
N LEU A 226 -67.93 -1.89 -8.46
CA LEU A 226 -68.41 -3.18 -7.96
C LEU A 226 -69.56 -3.00 -6.96
N SER A 227 -69.46 -2.02 -6.05
CA SER A 227 -70.54 -1.70 -5.10
C SER A 227 -71.82 -1.22 -5.82
N ALA A 228 -71.70 -0.39 -6.85
CA ALA A 228 -72.84 0.11 -7.61
C ALA A 228 -73.51 -1.02 -8.42
N TRP A 229 -72.72 -1.86 -9.08
CA TRP A 229 -73.24 -2.99 -9.85
C TRP A 229 -73.94 -4.02 -8.95
N THR A 230 -73.35 -4.40 -7.82
CA THR A 230 -73.97 -5.35 -6.87
C THR A 230 -75.29 -4.82 -6.29
N SER A 231 -75.41 -3.51 -6.05
CA SER A 231 -76.67 -2.91 -5.58
C SER A 231 -77.81 -2.98 -6.60
N THR A 232 -77.49 -2.99 -7.90
CA THR A 232 -78.46 -3.09 -9.01
C THR A 232 -79.08 -4.50 -9.08
N GLY A 233 -78.39 -5.52 -8.57
CA GLY A 233 -78.92 -6.88 -8.46
C GLY A 233 -80.07 -7.02 -7.47
N ALA A 234 -80.27 -6.05 -6.57
CA ALA A 234 -81.37 -6.06 -5.60
C ALA A 234 -82.68 -5.48 -6.16
N THR A 235 -82.64 -4.76 -7.28
CA THR A 235 -83.79 -4.01 -7.83
C THR A 235 -84.26 -4.49 -9.21
N LEU A 236 -83.42 -5.19 -9.99
CA LEU A 236 -83.77 -5.67 -11.33
C LEU A 236 -84.18 -7.15 -11.38
N THR A 237 -84.97 -7.49 -12.39
CA THR A 237 -85.34 -8.88 -12.72
C THR A 237 -84.13 -9.67 -13.25
N THR A 238 -84.13 -11.00 -13.07
CA THR A 238 -82.99 -11.87 -13.39
C THR A 238 -82.56 -11.80 -14.86
N ASP A 239 -83.49 -11.58 -15.78
CA ASP A 239 -83.24 -11.55 -17.23
C ASP A 239 -82.59 -10.22 -17.66
N GLU A 240 -82.99 -9.09 -17.08
CA GLU A 240 -82.40 -7.76 -17.36
C GLU A 240 -81.00 -7.63 -16.76
N PHE A 241 -80.76 -8.24 -15.60
CA PHE A 241 -79.44 -8.27 -14.97
C PHE A 241 -78.42 -9.06 -15.82
N GLN A 242 -78.82 -10.19 -16.40
CA GLN A 242 -77.96 -10.98 -17.29
C GLN A 242 -77.62 -10.23 -18.60
N ALA A 243 -78.55 -9.44 -19.15
CA ALA A 243 -78.33 -8.66 -20.36
C ALA A 243 -77.24 -7.58 -20.20
N HIS A 244 -77.13 -6.97 -19.00
CA HIS A 244 -76.14 -5.94 -18.70
C HIS A 244 -74.84 -6.46 -18.04
N ALA A 245 -74.82 -7.73 -17.61
CA ALA A 245 -73.68 -8.32 -16.91
C ALA A 245 -72.37 -8.29 -17.71
N GLN A 246 -72.42 -8.57 -19.01
CA GLN A 246 -71.21 -8.59 -19.85
C GLN A 246 -70.53 -7.21 -19.95
N LEU A 247 -71.33 -6.14 -19.99
CA LEU A 247 -70.83 -4.76 -20.02
C LEU A 247 -70.28 -4.34 -18.66
N ASN A 248 -70.93 -4.72 -17.56
CA ASN A 248 -70.46 -4.37 -16.22
C ASN A 248 -69.15 -5.10 -15.86
N ILE A 249 -69.00 -6.36 -16.28
CA ILE A 249 -67.78 -7.15 -16.11
C ILE A 249 -66.63 -6.57 -16.92
N SER A 250 -66.87 -6.09 -18.15
CA SER A 250 -65.81 -5.51 -18.98
C SER A 250 -65.28 -4.19 -18.41
N VAL A 251 -66.16 -3.33 -17.91
CA VAL A 251 -65.79 -2.06 -17.24
C VAL A 251 -65.01 -2.33 -15.95
N TYR A 252 -65.47 -3.26 -15.11
CA TYR A 252 -64.75 -3.67 -13.90
C TYR A 252 -63.37 -4.25 -14.23
N SER A 253 -63.28 -5.13 -15.22
CA SER A 253 -62.01 -5.76 -15.61
C SER A 253 -61.00 -4.71 -16.12
N ALA A 254 -61.46 -3.71 -16.89
CA ALA A 254 -60.61 -2.63 -17.36
C ALA A 254 -60.09 -1.74 -16.21
N LEU A 255 -60.94 -1.41 -15.24
CA LEU A 255 -60.55 -0.64 -14.04
C LEU A 255 -59.59 -1.45 -13.15
N ALA A 256 -59.85 -2.73 -12.95
CA ALA A 256 -59.02 -3.62 -12.15
C ALA A 256 -57.62 -3.83 -12.76
N ILE A 257 -57.53 -4.02 -14.09
CA ILE A 257 -56.25 -4.10 -14.80
C ILE A 257 -55.48 -2.78 -14.70
N GLY A 258 -56.18 -1.64 -14.78
CA GLY A 258 -55.54 -0.32 -14.61
C GLY A 258 -55.03 -0.05 -13.20
N SER A 259 -55.58 -0.71 -12.19
CA SER A 259 -55.17 -0.61 -10.78
C SER A 259 -54.19 -1.69 -10.32
N SER A 260 -53.83 -2.66 -11.17
CA SER A 260 -52.89 -3.74 -10.85
C SER A 260 -51.46 -3.42 -11.28
#